data_AF-A0A1D1YJ36-F1
#
_entry.id   AF-A0A1D1YJ36-F1
#
_cell.length_a   1.000
_cell.length_b   1.000
_cell.length_c   1.000
_cell.angle_alpha   90.00
_cell.angle_beta   90.00
_cell.angle_gamma   90.00
#
_symmetry.space_group_name_H-M   'P 1'
#
loop_
_entity.id
_entity.type
_entity.pdbx_description
1 polymer ?
#
loop_
_entity_poly.entity_id
_entity_poly.type
_entity_poly.pdbx_seq_one_letter_code
_entity_poly.pdbx_strand_id
1 'polypeptide(L)'
;MEPEVIDAKILLAPVLSFKKIQMSEKYPKGHSRSRHWKHLKQILQAENFLAYPANEPNYANIESPPSMYPSKKFCDLTGFEAPYVDPRTNLRYSNADVFKHVRYLPSEYVQRYLSLRNAAVVLR
;
A
#
# COMPACT_ATOMS: atom_id res chain seq x y z
N MET A 1 -15.70 34.08 20.65
CA MET A 1 -15.21 33.43 19.42
C MET A 1 -16.04 34.02 18.31
N GLU A 2 -15.40 34.75 17.40
CA GLU A 2 -16.10 35.60 16.43
C GLU A 2 -17.12 34.79 15.60
N PRO A 3 -18.36 35.28 15.45
CA PRO A 3 -19.45 34.55 14.79
C PRO A 3 -19.16 34.28 13.30
N GLU A 4 -18.33 35.11 12.68
CA GLU A 4 -17.99 35.02 11.25
C GLU A 4 -17.19 33.76 10.89
N VAL A 5 -16.44 33.21 11.85
CA VAL A 5 -15.63 31.99 11.65
C VAL A 5 -16.50 30.72 11.61
N ILE A 6 -17.69 30.78 12.23
CA ILE A 6 -18.64 29.66 12.32
C ILE A 6 -19.41 29.53 10.99
N ASP A 7 -19.79 30.65 10.38
CA ASP A 7 -20.56 30.69 9.13
C ASP A 7 -19.75 30.23 7.91
N ALA A 8 -18.42 30.38 7.94
CA ALA A 8 -17.58 30.06 6.80
C ALA A 8 -17.51 28.54 6.47
N LYS A 9 -18.10 27.65 7.29
CA LYS A 9 -18.03 26.17 7.10
C LYS A 9 -16.59 25.62 7.02
N ILE A 10 -15.60 26.43 7.40
CA ILE A 10 -14.17 26.10 7.44
C ILE A 10 -13.88 25.20 8.65
N LEU A 11 -14.73 25.25 9.67
CA LEU A 11 -14.62 24.43 10.86
C LEU A 11 -15.38 23.12 10.72
N LEU A 12 -14.73 22.02 11.11
CA LEU A 12 -15.39 20.73 11.25
C LEU A 12 -16.58 20.86 12.20
N ALA A 13 -17.75 20.33 11.80
CA ALA A 13 -18.96 20.40 12.61
C ALA A 13 -18.70 19.78 14.01
N PRO A 14 -19.15 20.43 15.10
CA PRO A 14 -18.92 19.96 16.46
C PRO A 14 -19.64 18.63 16.76
N VAL A 15 -20.69 18.33 15.99
CA VAL A 15 -21.46 17.09 16.03
C VAL A 15 -21.45 16.48 14.65
N LEU A 16 -20.99 15.24 14.55
CA LEU A 16 -20.91 14.49 13.30
C LEU A 16 -22.06 13.50 13.25
N SER A 17 -23.05 13.76 12.38
CA SER A 17 -24.29 12.98 12.27
C SER A 17 -24.09 11.49 11.96
N PHE A 18 -22.95 11.12 11.36
CA PHE A 18 -22.59 9.73 11.06
C PHE A 18 -21.97 8.98 12.26
N LYS A 19 -21.61 9.67 13.35
CA LYS A 19 -21.04 9.03 14.55
C LYS A 19 -22.12 8.71 15.57
N LYS A 20 -22.22 7.44 15.96
CA LYS A 20 -23.12 6.96 17.02
C LYS A 20 -22.77 7.50 18.41
N ILE A 21 -21.48 7.79 18.65
CA ILE A 21 -20.99 8.40 19.89
C ILE A 21 -20.17 9.62 19.49
N GLN A 22 -20.56 10.80 19.99
CA GLN A 22 -19.84 12.02 19.67
C GLN A 22 -18.49 12.07 20.39
N MET A 23 -17.51 12.72 19.77
CA MET A 23 -16.19 12.85 20.40
C MET A 23 -16.25 13.64 21.71
N SER A 24 -17.18 14.60 21.81
CA SER A 24 -17.47 15.36 23.02
C SER A 24 -18.02 14.48 24.16
N GLU A 25 -18.83 13.47 23.84
CA GLU A 25 -19.39 12.54 24.84
C GLU A 25 -18.34 11.56 25.36
N LYS A 26 -17.48 11.05 24.46
CA LYS A 26 -16.46 10.09 24.84
C LYS A 26 -15.27 10.73 25.58
N TYR A 27 -15.02 12.01 25.33
CA TYR A 27 -13.92 12.77 25.92
C TYR A 27 -14.42 14.15 26.38
N PRO A 28 -15.07 14.24 27.55
CA PRO A 28 -15.46 15.53 28.11
C PRO A 28 -14.22 16.41 28.31
N LYS A 29 -14.30 17.66 27.83
CA LYS A 29 -13.21 18.64 27.93
C LYS A 29 -12.82 18.79 29.41
N GLY A 30 -11.54 18.56 29.73
CA GLY A 30 -11.00 18.68 31.09
C GLY A 30 -10.41 17.38 31.67
N HIS A 31 -10.75 16.21 31.12
CA HIS A 31 -10.03 14.98 31.46
C HIS A 31 -8.84 14.78 30.52
N SER A 32 -7.64 15.16 30.98
CA SER A 32 -6.37 14.82 30.31
C SER A 32 -6.05 13.34 30.48
N ARG A 33 -6.87 12.45 29.90
CA ARG A 33 -6.38 11.12 29.57
C ARG A 33 -5.63 11.28 28.26
N SER A 34 -4.29 11.34 28.37
CA SER A 34 -3.38 11.33 27.22
C SER A 34 -3.93 10.37 26.19
N ARG A 35 -4.19 10.87 24.98
CA ARG A 35 -4.71 10.07 23.87
C ARG A 35 -3.68 8.98 23.60
N HIS A 36 -3.89 7.79 24.16
CA HIS A 36 -2.97 6.68 23.96
C HIS A 36 -3.32 6.01 22.62
N TRP A 37 -2.40 6.10 21.67
CA TRP A 37 -2.53 5.45 20.39
C TRP A 37 -2.24 3.97 20.61
N LYS A 38 -3.27 3.13 20.46
CA LYS A 38 -3.08 1.68 20.55
C LYS A 38 -2.22 1.20 19.39
N HIS A 39 -1.24 0.37 19.67
CA HIS A 39 -0.49 -0.32 18.62
C HIS A 39 -1.38 -1.34 17.91
N LEU A 40 -1.11 -1.63 16.63
CA LEU A 40 -1.88 -2.61 15.85
C LEU A 40 -2.06 -3.94 16.59
N LYS A 41 -1.01 -4.46 17.23
CA LYS A 41 -1.08 -5.68 18.04
C LYS A 41 -2.13 -5.61 19.14
N GLN A 42 -2.24 -4.48 19.83
CA GLN A 42 -3.25 -4.27 20.88
C GLN A 42 -4.67 -4.13 20.30
N ILE A 43 -4.80 -3.62 19.08
CA ILE A 43 -6.08 -3.53 18.37
C ILE A 43 -6.54 -4.94 17.98
N LEU A 44 -5.67 -5.71 17.31
CA LEU A 44 -5.94 -7.08 16.91
C LEU A 44 -6.31 -7.98 18.09
N GLN A 45 -5.67 -7.80 19.25
CA GLN A 45 -6.00 -8.55 20.48
C GLN A 45 -7.33 -8.13 21.10
N ALA A 46 -7.72 -6.86 20.98
CA ALA A 46 -8.95 -6.34 21.56
C ALA A 46 -10.18 -6.60 20.67
N GLU A 47 -9.98 -6.82 19.37
CA GLU A 47 -11.06 -7.13 18.44
C GLU A 47 -11.53 -8.57 18.55
N ASN A 48 -12.85 -8.74 18.60
CA ASN A 48 -13.49 -10.05 18.60
C ASN A 48 -13.87 -10.43 17.16
N PHE A 49 -12.90 -10.89 16.37
CA PHE A 49 -13.10 -11.27 14.97
C PHE A 49 -14.22 -12.28 14.74
N LEU A 50 -14.50 -13.15 15.73
CA LEU A 50 -15.55 -14.18 15.67
C LEU A 50 -16.98 -13.59 15.71
N ALA A 51 -17.14 -12.39 16.24
CA ALA A 51 -18.45 -11.73 16.32
C ALA A 51 -18.84 -11.01 15.01
N TYR A 52 -17.89 -10.78 14.11
CA TYR A 52 -18.15 -10.11 12.84
C TYR A 52 -18.65 -11.11 11.78
N PRO A 53 -19.60 -10.70 10.93
CA PRO A 53 -19.99 -11.49 9.77
C PRO A 53 -18.81 -11.62 8.81
N ALA A 54 -18.69 -12.76 8.12
CA ALA A 54 -17.56 -13.08 7.24
C ALA A 54 -17.33 -12.07 6.09
N ASN A 55 -18.37 -11.32 5.72
CA ASN A 55 -18.33 -10.34 4.63
C ASN A 55 -17.84 -8.95 5.08
N GLU A 56 -17.63 -8.72 6.37
CA GLU A 56 -17.19 -7.42 6.89
C GLU A 56 -15.66 -7.34 6.93
N PRO A 57 -15.06 -6.26 6.38
CA PRO A 57 -13.62 -6.08 6.43
C PRO A 57 -13.16 -5.81 7.87
N ASN A 58 -12.19 -6.59 8.32
CA ASN A 58 -11.52 -6.55 9.60
C ASN A 58 -10.01 -6.27 9.39
N TYR A 59 -9.28 -5.87 10.44
CA TYR A 59 -7.86 -5.53 10.31
C TYR A 59 -6.96 -6.69 9.84
N ALA A 60 -7.44 -7.93 9.86
CA ALA A 60 -6.71 -9.09 9.38
C ALA A 60 -6.98 -9.43 7.89
N ASN A 61 -8.08 -8.94 7.32
CA ASN A 61 -8.53 -9.28 5.97
C ASN A 61 -8.70 -8.06 5.04
N ILE A 62 -8.25 -6.87 5.48
CA ILE A 62 -8.24 -5.64 4.68
C ILE A 62 -7.32 -5.70 3.43
N GLU A 63 -6.61 -6.80 3.23
CA GLU A 63 -5.75 -6.97 2.06
C GLU A 63 -6.58 -6.90 0.77
N SER A 64 -6.09 -6.10 -0.18
CA SER A 64 -6.73 -5.97 -1.48
C SER A 64 -6.69 -7.29 -2.25
N PRO A 65 -7.75 -7.63 -3.01
CA PRO A 65 -7.70 -8.76 -3.92
C PRO A 65 -6.58 -8.57 -4.96
N PRO A 66 -6.07 -9.66 -5.57
CA PRO A 66 -5.07 -9.56 -6.62
C PRO A 66 -5.62 -8.78 -7.84
N SER A 67 -4.71 -8.14 -8.59
CA SER A 67 -5.09 -7.42 -9.81
C SER A 67 -5.72 -8.34 -10.83
N MET A 68 -6.89 -7.96 -11.37
CA MET A 68 -7.53 -8.64 -12.50
C MET A 68 -6.90 -8.25 -13.85
N TYR A 69 -6.26 -7.09 -13.93
CA TYR A 69 -5.66 -6.60 -15.18
C TYR A 69 -4.26 -7.17 -15.38
N PRO A 70 -3.90 -7.53 -16.62
CA PRO A 70 -2.56 -8.01 -16.93
C PRO A 70 -1.52 -6.91 -16.68
N SER A 71 -0.40 -7.27 -16.05
CA SER A 71 0.69 -6.33 -15.78
C SER A 71 1.37 -5.89 -17.08
N LYS A 72 1.56 -4.58 -17.26
CA LYS A 72 2.42 -4.05 -18.33
C LYS A 72 3.88 -4.46 -18.09
N LYS A 73 4.59 -4.77 -19.17
CA LYS A 73 5.98 -5.21 -19.14
C LYS A 73 6.88 -4.05 -19.56
N PHE A 74 7.78 -3.67 -18.68
CA PHE A 74 8.79 -2.65 -18.92
C PHE A 74 10.18 -3.26 -19.01
N CYS A 75 11.06 -2.56 -19.72
CA CYS A 75 12.46 -2.90 -19.88
C CYS A 75 13.18 -2.72 -18.55
N ASP A 76 13.95 -3.73 -18.14
CA ASP A 76 14.61 -3.71 -16.82
C ASP A 76 15.79 -2.71 -16.77
N LEU A 77 16.27 -2.22 -17.92
CA LEU A 77 17.38 -1.26 -18.02
C LEU A 77 16.89 0.19 -18.25
N THR A 78 15.93 0.39 -19.15
CA THR A 78 15.55 1.73 -19.63
C THR A 78 14.18 2.19 -19.15
N GLY A 79 13.33 1.28 -18.66
CA GLY A 79 11.97 1.60 -18.22
C GLY A 79 10.94 1.81 -19.34
N PHE A 80 11.33 1.74 -20.62
CA PHE A 80 10.37 1.75 -21.74
C PHE A 80 9.55 0.46 -21.80
N GLU A 81 8.42 0.47 -22.52
CA GLU A 81 7.65 -0.75 -22.76
C GLU A 81 8.51 -1.80 -23.47
N ALA A 82 8.51 -3.02 -22.92
CA ALA A 82 9.35 -4.12 -23.38
C ALA A 82 8.49 -5.25 -23.95
N PRO A 83 8.36 -5.35 -25.28
CA PRO A 83 7.67 -6.45 -25.92
C PRO A 83 8.46 -7.77 -25.89
N TYR A 84 9.77 -7.72 -25.63
CA TYR A 84 10.66 -8.89 -25.74
C TYR A 84 11.34 -9.27 -24.43
N VAL A 85 11.72 -10.55 -24.33
CA VAL A 85 12.43 -11.16 -23.19
C VAL A 85 13.56 -12.03 -23.70
N ASP A 86 14.75 -11.89 -23.12
CA ASP A 86 15.89 -12.75 -23.44
C ASP A 86 15.75 -14.12 -22.73
N PRO A 87 15.73 -15.27 -23.44
CA PRO A 87 15.57 -16.58 -22.82
C PRO A 87 16.77 -17.00 -21.96
N ARG A 88 17.94 -16.39 -22.15
CA ARG A 88 19.15 -16.71 -21.38
C ARG A 88 19.14 -16.01 -20.01
N THR A 89 18.79 -14.73 -19.98
CA THR A 89 18.88 -13.89 -18.78
C THR A 89 17.52 -13.59 -18.13
N ASN A 90 16.41 -13.87 -18.80
CA ASN A 90 15.04 -13.47 -18.42
C ASN A 90 14.84 -11.95 -18.24
N LEU A 91 15.76 -11.15 -18.78
CA LEU A 91 15.64 -9.69 -18.81
C LEU A 91 14.73 -9.25 -19.95
N ARG A 92 13.91 -8.25 -19.65
CA ARG A 92 13.00 -7.59 -20.60
C ARG A 92 13.73 -6.47 -21.30
N TYR A 93 13.58 -6.36 -22.62
CA TYR A 93 14.19 -5.32 -23.42
C TYR A 93 13.22 -4.73 -24.45
N SER A 94 13.42 -3.47 -24.81
CA SER A 94 12.61 -2.75 -25.79
C SER A 94 13.20 -2.79 -27.20
N ASN A 95 14.50 -2.51 -27.33
CA ASN A 95 15.18 -2.31 -28.61
C ASN A 95 16.38 -3.24 -28.79
N ALA A 96 16.86 -3.39 -30.04
CA ALA A 96 18.03 -4.21 -30.37
C ALA A 96 19.33 -3.74 -29.69
N ASP A 97 19.50 -2.43 -29.47
CA ASP A 97 20.70 -1.90 -28.82
C ASP A 97 20.75 -2.25 -27.34
N VAL A 98 19.59 -2.23 -26.67
CA VAL A 98 19.46 -2.70 -25.28
C VAL A 98 19.76 -4.20 -25.21
N PHE A 99 19.28 -4.99 -26.18
CA PHE A 99 19.59 -6.42 -26.23
C PHE A 99 21.09 -6.70 -26.34
N LYS A 100 21.84 -5.92 -27.14
CA LYS A 100 23.31 -6.02 -27.19
C LYS A 100 23.92 -5.78 -25.82
N HIS A 101 23.51 -4.73 -25.11
CA HIS A 101 23.99 -4.47 -23.74
C HIS A 101 23.64 -5.59 -22.76
N VAL A 102 22.42 -6.14 -22.81
CA VAL A 102 22.00 -7.30 -22.00
C VAL A 102 22.91 -8.50 -22.21
N ARG A 103 23.44 -8.71 -23.43
CA ARG A 103 24.33 -9.84 -23.71
C ARG A 103 25.75 -9.68 -23.15
N TYR A 104 26.20 -8.45 -22.92
CA TYR A 104 27.51 -8.15 -22.30
C TYR A 104 27.44 -8.05 -20.77
N LEU A 105 26.25 -8.00 -20.18
CA LEU A 105 26.08 -7.88 -18.74
C LEU A 105 26.54 -9.16 -17.99
N PRO A 106 27.35 -9.03 -16.93
CA PRO A 106 27.70 -10.15 -16.07
C PRO A 106 26.47 -10.71 -15.34
N SER A 107 26.55 -11.99 -14.95
CA SER A 107 25.46 -12.71 -14.26
C SER A 107 25.03 -12.04 -12.94
N GLU A 108 25.97 -11.44 -12.20
CA GLU A 108 25.66 -10.72 -10.96
C GLU A 108 24.73 -9.53 -11.19
N TYR A 109 25.00 -8.73 -12.23
CA TYR A 109 24.14 -7.61 -12.59
C TYR A 109 22.77 -8.08 -13.07
N VAL A 110 22.72 -9.16 -13.85
CA VAL A 110 21.45 -9.77 -14.28
C VAL A 110 20.59 -10.14 -13.06
N GLN A 111 21.17 -10.79 -12.05
CA GLN A 111 20.45 -11.14 -10.83
C GLN A 111 20.00 -9.90 -10.04
N ARG A 112 20.82 -8.85 -9.98
CA ARG A 112 20.43 -7.57 -9.37
C ARG A 112 19.26 -6.91 -10.09
N TYR A 113 19.23 -6.92 -11.42
CA TYR A 113 18.08 -6.38 -12.18
C TYR A 113 16.83 -7.24 -11.98
N LEU A 114 16.98 -8.57 -11.96
CA LEU A 114 15.85 -9.46 -11.68
C LEU A 114 15.32 -9.31 -10.26
N SER A 115 16.17 -9.03 -9.26
CA SER A 115 15.74 -8.86 -7.87
C SER A 115 14.88 -7.62 -7.67
N LEU A 116 15.15 -6.53 -8.40
CA LEU A 116 14.31 -5.33 -8.39
C LEU A 116 12.87 -5.62 -8.83
N ARG A 117 12.67 -6.58 -9.75
CA ARG A 117 11.36 -7.04 -10.21
C ARG A 117 10.80 -8.21 -9.39
N ASN A 118 11.46 -8.61 -8.30
CA ASN A 118 11.15 -9.82 -7.55
C ASN A 118 11.13 -11.10 -8.42
N ALA A 119 11.98 -11.16 -9.44
CA ALA A 119 12.11 -12.28 -10.38
C ALA A 119 13.47 -13.01 -10.26
N ALA A 120 14.28 -12.66 -9.26
CA ALA A 120 15.56 -13.33 -9.01
C ALA A 120 15.35 -14.74 -8.47
N VAL A 121 16.11 -15.69 -9.02
CA VAL A 121 16.07 -17.09 -8.57
C VAL A 121 17.07 -17.24 -7.43
N VAL A 122 16.57 -17.33 -6.20
CA VAL A 122 17.38 -17.65 -5.02
C VAL A 122 17.27 -19.15 -4.79
N LEU A 123 18.36 -19.88 -5.06
CA LEU A 123 18.48 -21.28 -4.66
C LEU A 123 18.60 -21.32 -3.13
N ARG A 124 17.69 -22.03 -2.48
CA ARG A 124 17.66 -22.27 -1.03
C ARG A 124 17.90 -23.74 -0.74
#